data_AF-A0AAU9KXE4-F1
#
_entry.id   AF-A0AAU9KXE4-F1
#
_cell.length_a   1.000
_cell.length_b   1.000
_cell.length_c   1.000
_cell.angle_alpha   90.00
_cell.angle_beta   90.00
_cell.angle_gamma   90.00
#
_symmetry.space_group_name_H-M   'P 1'
#
loop_
_entity.id
_entity.type
_entity.pdbx_description
1 polymer ?
#
loop_
_entity_poly.entity_id
_entity_poly.type
_entity_poly.pdbx_seq_one_letter_code
_entity_poly.pdbx_strand_id
1 'polypeptide(L)'
;MALNRNFRTTYYKTLGVPVVQHIVDVEASFAAILGERSVNVPQLLKLALELGIVSQFRARCWLLLTGVLPPYPGLWNFAIAERRTMFEDVVSAAQVLQAKDVMESDEGREEYYNFMELLEEGEHGREEKMSLQNLKRLVHLHRTYYKEIVACNDPLLLGMDDQKFLLAVARVVCEALTYEAERFWGFTRLLELFHDGLELVDPVVTLTTLYDTQLTDFEEIFLRTLDVKRRRLTATLTLHLLKSGHDEEYGRRM
;
A
#
# COMPACT_ATOMS: atom_id res chain seq x y z
N MET A 1 -31.22 -8.93 -23.37
CA MET A 1 -31.31 -9.51 -22.01
C MET A 1 -30.73 -8.51 -21.02
N ALA A 2 -31.54 -7.94 -20.13
CA ALA A 2 -31.14 -7.32 -18.85
C ALA A 2 -32.38 -6.70 -18.15
N LEU A 3 -33.35 -7.54 -17.77
CA LEU A 3 -34.50 -7.16 -16.94
C LEU A 3 -34.42 -7.96 -15.63
N ASN A 4 -33.28 -7.87 -14.94
CA ASN A 4 -33.13 -8.35 -13.58
C ASN A 4 -32.83 -7.19 -12.63
N ARG A 5 -33.63 -6.12 -12.74
CA ARG A 5 -33.63 -5.05 -11.75
C ARG A 5 -34.53 -5.51 -10.61
N ASN A 6 -33.92 -6.29 -9.71
CA ASN A 6 -34.46 -6.89 -8.47
C ASN A 6 -35.86 -6.39 -8.05
N PHE A 7 -36.90 -7.10 -8.48
CA PHE A 7 -38.28 -6.88 -8.01
C PHE A 7 -38.39 -6.94 -6.47
N ARG A 8 -37.54 -7.76 -5.85
CA ARG A 8 -37.51 -7.98 -4.40
C ARG A 8 -37.14 -6.73 -3.62
N THR A 9 -36.15 -5.95 -4.07
CA THR A 9 -35.73 -4.73 -3.36
C THR A 9 -36.77 -3.62 -3.48
N THR A 10 -37.42 -3.48 -4.64
CA THR A 10 -38.54 -2.55 -4.82
C THR A 10 -39.73 -2.92 -3.91
N TYR A 11 -40.05 -4.21 -3.80
CA TYR A 11 -41.14 -4.70 -2.95
C TYR A 11 -40.90 -4.43 -1.46
N TYR A 12 -39.71 -4.72 -0.93
CA TYR A 12 -39.41 -4.44 0.49
C TYR A 12 -39.34 -2.94 0.78
N LYS A 13 -38.87 -2.12 -0.19
CA LYS A 13 -38.85 -0.65 -0.06
C LYS A 13 -40.26 -0.07 0.00
N THR A 14 -41.23 -0.63 -0.73
CA THR A 14 -42.65 -0.22 -0.65
C THR A 14 -43.33 -0.62 0.65
N LEU A 15 -42.82 -1.63 1.37
CA LEU A 15 -43.36 -2.07 2.65
C LEU A 15 -42.77 -1.34 3.86
N GLY A 16 -41.90 -0.35 3.65
CA GLY A 16 -41.25 0.40 4.75
C GLY A 16 -40.25 -0.44 5.55
N VAL A 17 -39.93 -1.66 5.11
CA VAL A 17 -38.89 -2.50 5.71
C VAL A 17 -37.54 -1.89 5.31
N PRO A 18 -36.64 -1.58 6.25
CA PRO A 18 -35.29 -1.16 5.91
C PRO A 18 -34.63 -2.27 5.12
N VAL A 19 -34.52 -2.07 3.80
CA VAL A 19 -33.73 -2.96 2.96
C VAL A 19 -32.29 -2.68 3.33
N VAL A 20 -31.75 -3.50 4.24
CA VAL A 20 -30.31 -3.68 4.33
C VAL A 20 -29.89 -4.00 2.90
N GLN A 21 -29.22 -3.06 2.24
CA GLN A 21 -28.51 -3.35 1.01
C GLN A 21 -27.41 -4.34 1.42
N HIS A 22 -27.78 -5.61 1.58
CA HIS A 22 -26.82 -6.69 1.46
C HIS A 22 -26.10 -6.38 0.16
N ILE A 23 -24.80 -6.19 0.22
CA ILE A 23 -23.97 -6.04 -0.95
C ILE A 23 -24.11 -7.36 -1.70
N VAL A 24 -25.08 -7.42 -2.61
CA VAL A 24 -25.54 -8.67 -3.23
C VAL A 24 -24.45 -9.24 -4.14
N ASP A 25 -23.50 -8.39 -4.53
CA ASP A 25 -22.35 -8.75 -5.34
C ASP A 25 -21.13 -7.90 -4.92
N VAL A 26 -20.20 -8.53 -4.21
CA VAL A 26 -18.95 -7.92 -3.74
C VAL A 26 -18.11 -7.47 -4.94
N GLU A 27 -18.04 -8.30 -5.98
CA GLU A 27 -17.24 -8.01 -7.16
C GLU A 27 -17.79 -6.82 -7.94
N ALA A 28 -19.10 -6.76 -8.13
CA ALA A 28 -19.75 -5.63 -8.78
C ALA A 28 -19.52 -4.31 -8.00
N SER A 29 -19.40 -4.38 -6.67
CA SER A 29 -19.17 -3.20 -5.82
C SER A 29 -17.77 -2.64 -5.99
N PHE A 30 -16.75 -3.51 -6.01
CA PHE A 30 -15.37 -3.09 -6.34
C PHE A 30 -15.27 -2.59 -7.78
N ALA A 31 -15.87 -3.30 -8.74
CA ALA A 31 -15.86 -2.89 -10.15
C ALA A 31 -16.53 -1.52 -10.35
N ALA A 32 -17.63 -1.25 -9.64
CA ALA A 32 -18.31 0.04 -9.71
C ALA A 32 -17.41 1.18 -9.22
N ILE A 33 -16.79 1.04 -8.04
CA ILE A 33 -15.91 2.07 -7.47
C ILE A 33 -14.66 2.28 -8.34
N LEU A 34 -14.03 1.21 -8.81
CA LEU A 34 -12.82 1.28 -9.63
C LEU A 34 -13.08 1.78 -11.06
N GLY A 35 -14.33 1.67 -11.53
CA GLY A 35 -14.76 2.16 -12.84
C GLY A 35 -15.13 3.66 -12.86
N GLU A 36 -15.14 4.35 -11.72
CA GLU A 36 -15.42 5.77 -11.66
C GLU A 36 -14.31 6.61 -12.30
N ARG A 37 -14.66 7.80 -12.83
CA ARG A 37 -13.66 8.72 -13.40
C ARG A 37 -12.61 9.16 -12.37
N SER A 38 -13.01 9.20 -11.10
CA SER A 38 -12.14 9.41 -9.95
C SER A 38 -12.59 8.46 -8.86
N VAL A 39 -11.71 7.53 -8.49
CA VAL A 39 -11.95 6.54 -7.45
C VAL A 39 -12.05 7.24 -6.10
N ASN A 40 -13.19 7.08 -5.44
CA ASN A 40 -13.37 7.49 -4.06
C ASN A 40 -12.59 6.55 -3.12
N VAL A 41 -11.29 6.82 -2.93
CA VAL A 41 -10.40 6.02 -2.06
C VAL A 41 -10.97 5.85 -0.65
N PRO A 42 -11.57 6.88 -0.01
CA PRO A 42 -12.23 6.70 1.28
C PRO A 42 -13.34 5.64 1.29
N GLN A 43 -14.14 5.57 0.23
CA GLN A 43 -15.20 4.58 0.07
C GLN A 43 -14.64 3.20 -0.27
N LEU A 44 -13.58 3.14 -1.08
CA LEU A 44 -12.85 1.89 -1.37
C LEU A 44 -12.29 1.27 -0.08
N LEU A 45 -11.66 2.07 0.77
CA LEU A 45 -11.13 1.62 2.06
C LEU A 45 -12.25 1.09 2.97
N LYS A 46 -13.39 1.79 3.04
CA LYS A 46 -14.54 1.34 3.82
C LYS A 46 -15.08 0.00 3.29
N LEU A 47 -15.22 -0.15 1.98
CA LEU A 47 -15.67 -1.39 1.36
C LEU A 47 -14.70 -2.55 1.66
N ALA A 48 -13.39 -2.30 1.53
CA ALA A 48 -12.35 -3.28 1.82
C ALA A 48 -12.34 -3.70 3.30
N LEU A 49 -12.56 -2.78 4.23
CA LEU A 49 -12.70 -3.09 5.66
C LEU A 49 -13.94 -3.93 5.98
N GLU A 50 -15.05 -3.69 5.28
CA GLU A 50 -16.31 -4.39 5.54
C GLU A 50 -16.37 -5.78 4.91
N LEU A 51 -15.74 -5.98 3.74
CA LEU A 51 -15.91 -7.19 2.94
C LEU A 51 -14.61 -7.95 2.63
N GLY A 52 -13.45 -7.38 2.94
CA GLY A 52 -12.15 -7.84 2.42
C GLY A 52 -11.98 -7.52 0.94
N ILE A 53 -10.74 -7.60 0.43
CA ILE A 53 -10.47 -7.34 -0.98
C ILE A 53 -10.53 -8.64 -1.78
N VAL A 54 -11.39 -8.67 -2.80
CA VAL A 54 -11.48 -9.80 -3.74
C VAL A 54 -10.17 -9.94 -4.52
N SER A 55 -9.73 -11.18 -4.73
CA SER A 55 -8.43 -11.51 -5.36
C SER A 55 -8.17 -10.76 -6.66
N GLN A 56 -9.16 -10.72 -7.57
CA GLN A 56 -9.03 -10.06 -8.87
C GLN A 56 -8.80 -8.54 -8.80
N PHE A 57 -9.20 -7.90 -7.70
CA PHE A 57 -9.03 -6.46 -7.48
C PHE A 57 -7.89 -6.13 -6.52
N ARG A 58 -7.25 -7.14 -5.92
CA ARG A 58 -6.28 -6.95 -4.83
C ARG A 58 -5.13 -6.04 -5.23
N ALA A 59 -4.43 -6.34 -6.31
CA ALA A 59 -3.29 -5.55 -6.74
C ALA A 59 -3.67 -4.08 -6.98
N ARG A 60 -4.80 -3.84 -7.67
CA ARG A 60 -5.28 -2.49 -7.94
C ARG A 60 -5.64 -1.74 -6.65
N CYS A 61 -6.35 -2.39 -5.73
CA CYS A 61 -6.74 -1.79 -4.46
C CYS A 61 -5.51 -1.46 -3.61
N TRP A 62 -4.55 -2.39 -3.51
CA TRP A 62 -3.30 -2.18 -2.77
C TRP A 62 -2.53 -0.99 -3.31
N LEU A 63 -2.37 -0.87 -4.62
CA LEU A 63 -1.67 0.26 -5.24
C LEU A 63 -2.38 1.60 -5.00
N LEU A 64 -3.71 1.62 -5.00
CA LEU A 64 -4.50 2.83 -4.71
C LEU A 64 -4.42 3.22 -3.22
N LEU A 65 -4.56 2.23 -2.33
CA LEU A 65 -4.61 2.44 -0.89
C LEU A 65 -3.24 2.80 -0.30
N THR A 66 -2.15 2.30 -0.90
CA THR A 66 -0.77 2.72 -0.58
C THR A 66 -0.37 4.04 -1.26
N GLY A 67 -1.21 4.57 -2.15
CA GLY A 67 -0.93 5.82 -2.88
C GLY A 67 0.13 5.70 -3.97
N VAL A 68 0.49 4.48 -4.39
CA VAL A 68 1.35 4.25 -5.56
C VAL A 68 0.64 4.68 -6.83
N LEU A 69 -0.67 4.39 -6.94
CA LEU A 69 -1.54 4.85 -8.00
C LEU A 69 -2.36 6.08 -7.58
N PRO A 70 -2.53 7.06 -8.47
CA PRO A 70 -3.44 8.18 -8.22
C PRO A 70 -4.91 7.70 -8.29
N PRO A 71 -5.87 8.44 -7.70
CA PRO A 71 -7.29 8.08 -7.73
C PRO A 71 -7.94 8.26 -9.11
N TYR A 72 -7.21 8.61 -10.16
CA TYR A 72 -7.77 8.88 -11.50
C TYR A 72 -7.37 7.75 -12.47
N PRO A 73 -8.29 6.85 -12.84
CA PRO A 73 -7.95 5.70 -13.67
C PRO A 73 -7.30 6.02 -15.01
N GLY A 74 -7.68 7.15 -15.61
CA GLY A 74 -7.06 7.63 -16.86
C GLY A 74 -5.55 7.90 -16.77
N LEU A 75 -5.00 8.04 -15.56
CA LEU A 75 -3.57 8.28 -15.33
C LEU A 75 -2.81 7.02 -14.87
N TRP A 76 -3.48 5.88 -14.66
CA TRP A 76 -2.83 4.71 -14.08
C TRP A 76 -1.71 4.15 -14.95
N ASN A 77 -1.92 4.07 -16.27
CA ASN A 77 -0.89 3.55 -17.17
C ASN A 77 0.34 4.45 -17.18
N PHE A 78 0.14 5.76 -17.20
CA PHE A 78 1.22 6.74 -17.09
C PHE A 78 1.96 6.60 -15.75
N ALA A 79 1.23 6.55 -14.63
CA ALA A 79 1.82 6.41 -13.30
C ALA A 79 2.62 5.11 -13.16
N ILE A 80 2.12 3.98 -13.69
CA ILE A 80 2.85 2.70 -13.68
C ILE A 80 4.12 2.79 -14.53
N ALA A 81 4.04 3.38 -15.72
CA ALA A 81 5.21 3.55 -16.58
C ALA A 81 6.30 4.40 -15.90
N GLU A 82 5.93 5.55 -15.32
CA GLU A 82 6.88 6.40 -14.59
C GLU A 82 7.47 5.68 -13.37
N ARG A 83 6.64 4.96 -12.61
CA ARG A 83 7.11 4.17 -11.46
C ARG A 83 8.07 3.07 -11.87
N ARG A 84 7.87 2.47 -13.04
CA ARG A 84 8.77 1.47 -13.60
C ARG A 84 10.11 2.10 -13.97
N THR A 85 10.13 3.23 -14.67
CA THR A 85 11.37 3.93 -15.00
C THR A 85 12.15 4.34 -13.74
N MET A 86 11.46 4.92 -12.75
CA MET A 86 12.10 5.26 -11.46
C MET A 86 12.65 4.01 -10.74
N PHE A 87 11.98 2.88 -10.86
CA PHE A 87 12.45 1.62 -10.28
C PHE A 87 13.72 1.11 -10.98
N GLU A 88 13.78 1.18 -12.32
CA GLU A 88 14.96 0.84 -13.12
C GLU A 88 16.17 1.71 -12.73
N ASP A 89 15.95 3.01 -12.50
CA ASP A 89 16.98 3.93 -12.01
C ASP A 89 17.48 3.55 -10.61
N VAL A 90 16.57 3.21 -9.69
CA VAL A 90 16.92 2.78 -8.32
C VAL A 90 17.71 1.47 -8.34
N VAL A 91 17.31 0.48 -9.15
CA VAL A 91 18.04 -0.78 -9.32
C VAL A 91 19.46 -0.52 -9.84
N SER A 92 19.58 0.31 -10.87
CA SER A 92 20.87 0.67 -11.46
C SER A 92 21.78 1.36 -10.45
N ALA A 93 21.24 2.33 -9.69
CA ALA A 93 21.98 3.03 -8.64
C ALA A 93 22.43 2.08 -7.52
N ALA A 94 21.53 1.22 -7.03
CA ALA A 94 21.83 0.25 -5.98
C ALA A 94 22.92 -0.75 -6.41
N GLN A 95 22.90 -1.17 -7.68
CA GLN A 95 23.92 -2.07 -8.23
C GLN A 95 25.31 -1.42 -8.24
N VAL A 96 25.40 -0.13 -8.56
CA VAL A 96 26.66 0.62 -8.55
C VAL A 96 27.15 0.85 -7.11
N LEU A 97 26.24 1.20 -6.19
CA LEU A 97 26.58 1.43 -4.79
C LEU A 97 27.12 0.16 -4.12
N GLN A 98 26.44 -0.98 -4.31
CA GLN A 98 26.91 -2.25 -3.75
C GLN A 98 28.28 -2.65 -4.32
N ALA A 99 28.54 -2.42 -5.61
CA ALA A 99 29.85 -2.71 -6.21
C ALA A 99 30.97 -1.84 -5.60
N LYS A 100 30.67 -0.60 -5.24
CA LYS A 100 31.62 0.29 -4.56
C LYS A 100 31.93 -0.21 -3.15
N ASP A 101 30.91 -0.58 -2.37
CA ASP A 101 31.08 -1.06 -1.00
C ASP A 101 31.96 -2.32 -0.95
N VAL A 102 31.74 -3.28 -1.85
CA VAL A 102 32.56 -4.50 -1.96
C VAL A 102 34.03 -4.19 -2.27
N MET A 103 34.32 -3.13 -3.03
CA MET A 103 35.69 -2.72 -3.33
C MET A 103 36.38 -1.99 -2.17
N GLU A 104 35.61 -1.37 -1.26
CA GLU A 104 36.12 -0.58 -0.14
C GLU A 104 36.19 -1.37 1.18
N SER A 105 35.44 -2.47 1.31
CA SER A 105 35.42 -3.32 2.51
C SER A 105 36.48 -4.43 2.48
N ASP A 106 37.47 -4.37 3.39
CA ASP A 106 38.54 -5.38 3.59
C ASP A 106 38.04 -6.65 4.35
N GLU A 107 36.79 -6.64 4.83
CA GLU A 107 36.16 -7.73 5.58
C GLU A 107 35.04 -8.39 4.77
N GLY A 108 35.40 -9.39 3.95
CA GLY A 108 34.53 -10.07 2.98
C GLY A 108 33.36 -10.90 3.55
N ARG A 109 32.34 -10.25 4.11
CA ARG A 109 31.10 -10.90 4.55
C ARG A 109 29.80 -10.19 4.19
N GLU A 110 29.80 -9.30 3.22
CA GLU A 110 28.55 -8.71 2.74
C GLU A 110 27.90 -9.61 1.67
N GLU A 111 26.63 -9.99 1.89
CA GLU A 111 25.87 -10.76 0.91
C GLU A 111 25.67 -9.89 -0.35
N TYR A 112 26.28 -10.28 -1.46
CA TYR A 112 26.13 -9.59 -2.75
C TYR A 112 24.80 -9.98 -3.41
N TYR A 113 24.07 -9.00 -3.91
CA TYR A 113 22.76 -9.18 -4.54
C TYR A 113 22.79 -8.65 -5.97
N ASN A 114 22.56 -9.52 -6.94
CA ASN A 114 22.33 -9.07 -8.30
C ASN A 114 20.94 -8.45 -8.41
N PHE A 115 20.86 -7.12 -8.41
CA PHE A 115 19.59 -6.41 -8.52
C PHE A 115 19.05 -6.39 -9.95
N MET A 116 19.90 -6.57 -10.95
CA MET A 116 19.51 -6.59 -12.35
C MET A 116 18.52 -7.72 -12.68
N GLU A 117 18.56 -8.81 -11.93
CA GLU A 117 17.57 -9.90 -12.01
C GLU A 117 16.13 -9.42 -11.73
N LEU A 118 15.94 -8.27 -11.07
CA LEU A 118 14.60 -7.68 -10.88
C LEU A 118 14.08 -6.95 -12.12
N LEU A 119 14.94 -6.66 -13.09
CA LEU A 119 14.59 -6.00 -14.35
C LEU A 119 14.30 -6.99 -15.46
N GLU A 120 14.72 -8.25 -15.29
CA GLU A 120 14.39 -9.32 -16.22
C GLU A 120 12.87 -9.51 -16.18
N GLU A 121 12.19 -9.08 -17.25
CA GLU A 121 10.77 -9.35 -17.43
C GLU A 121 10.60 -10.87 -17.49
N GLY A 122 10.17 -11.46 -16.38
CA GLY A 122 9.73 -12.84 -16.36
C GLY A 122 8.54 -12.99 -17.29
N GLU A 123 8.78 -13.35 -18.55
CA GLU A 123 7.75 -13.67 -19.55
C GLU A 123 6.95 -14.94 -19.18
N HIS A 124 7.14 -15.53 -18.01
CA HIS A 124 6.56 -16.82 -17.68
C HIS A 124 5.65 -16.72 -16.47
N GLY A 125 4.35 -16.88 -16.74
CA GLY A 125 3.30 -17.17 -15.77
C GLY A 125 3.49 -18.52 -15.08
N ARG A 126 4.61 -18.69 -14.38
CA ARG A 126 4.81 -19.73 -13.38
C ARG A 126 4.60 -19.10 -12.02
N GLU A 127 3.74 -19.73 -11.23
CA GLU A 127 3.73 -19.64 -9.77
C GLU A 127 5.07 -20.17 -9.23
N GLU A 128 6.19 -19.51 -9.55
CA GLU A 128 7.42 -19.74 -8.82
C GLU A 128 7.18 -19.22 -7.41
N LYS A 129 7.11 -20.17 -6.47
CA LYS A 129 7.15 -19.87 -5.04
C LYS A 129 8.25 -18.84 -4.82
N MET A 130 7.86 -17.67 -4.30
CA MET A 130 8.77 -16.58 -3.99
C MET A 130 9.97 -17.14 -3.23
N SER A 131 11.15 -17.09 -3.83
CA SER A 131 12.34 -17.58 -3.15
C SER A 131 12.63 -16.63 -1.98
N LEU A 132 13.12 -17.16 -0.87
CA LEU A 132 13.60 -16.33 0.25
C LEU A 132 14.66 -15.32 -0.23
N GLN A 133 15.42 -15.68 -1.26
CA GLN A 133 16.40 -14.80 -1.88
C GLN A 133 15.76 -13.59 -2.58
N ASN A 134 14.61 -13.75 -3.26
CA ASN A 134 13.88 -12.63 -3.86
C ASN A 134 13.37 -11.66 -2.78
N LEU A 135 12.85 -12.19 -1.67
CA LEU A 135 12.41 -11.37 -0.53
C LEU A 135 13.58 -10.59 0.08
N LYS A 136 14.71 -11.27 0.32
CA LYS A 136 15.93 -10.63 0.81
C LYS A 136 16.42 -9.54 -0.15
N ARG A 137 16.38 -9.80 -1.46
CA ARG A 137 16.78 -8.83 -2.51
C ARG A 137 15.91 -7.57 -2.45
N LEU A 138 14.58 -7.71 -2.36
CA LEU A 138 13.67 -6.58 -2.21
C LEU A 138 13.96 -5.78 -0.93
N VAL A 139 14.14 -6.46 0.20
CA VAL A 139 14.48 -5.82 1.48
C VAL A 139 15.80 -5.06 1.40
N HIS A 140 16.82 -5.65 0.78
CA HIS A 140 18.13 -5.03 0.62
C HIS A 140 18.04 -3.81 -0.31
N LEU A 141 17.35 -3.93 -1.45
CA LEU A 141 17.12 -2.82 -2.38
C LEU A 141 16.45 -1.63 -1.68
N HIS A 142 15.41 -1.88 -0.89
CA HIS A 142 14.74 -0.84 -0.11
C HIS A 142 15.67 -0.18 0.91
N ARG A 143 16.50 -0.96 1.62
CA ARG A 143 17.46 -0.40 2.58
C ARG A 143 18.46 0.51 1.89
N THR A 144 19.00 0.09 0.74
CA THR A 144 19.90 0.92 -0.07
C THR A 144 19.20 2.19 -0.54
N TYR A 145 17.98 2.07 -1.08
CA TYR A 145 17.18 3.22 -1.49
C TYR A 145 16.94 4.21 -0.33
N TYR A 146 16.52 3.72 0.83
CA TYR A 146 16.20 4.57 1.96
C TYR A 146 17.44 5.28 2.52
N LYS A 147 18.52 4.55 2.77
CA LYS A 147 19.75 5.08 3.39
C LYS A 147 20.54 5.99 2.45
N GLU A 148 20.70 5.57 1.20
CA GLU A 148 21.64 6.21 0.28
C GLU A 148 20.97 7.24 -0.63
N ILE A 149 19.66 7.11 -0.89
CA ILE A 149 18.96 7.96 -1.89
C ILE A 149 17.97 8.92 -1.24
N VAL A 150 17.10 8.43 -0.34
CA VAL A 150 15.99 9.25 0.18
C VAL A 150 16.36 10.04 1.42
N ALA A 151 16.80 9.34 2.46
CA ALA A 151 16.81 9.82 3.83
C ALA A 151 18.25 9.89 4.34
N CYS A 152 19.16 10.37 3.49
CA CYS A 152 20.59 10.44 3.81
C CYS A 152 20.79 11.16 5.15
N ASN A 153 21.17 10.40 6.19
CA ASN A 153 21.34 10.81 7.60
C ASN A 153 20.08 10.88 8.50
N ASP A 154 18.91 10.47 8.03
CA ASP A 154 17.73 10.33 8.88
C ASP A 154 17.70 8.97 9.62
N PRO A 155 17.06 8.89 10.80
CA PRO A 155 16.88 7.62 11.48
C PRO A 155 16.05 6.67 10.62
N LEU A 156 16.36 5.38 10.73
CA LEU A 156 15.60 4.34 10.04
C LEU A 156 14.14 4.33 10.49
N LEU A 157 13.24 4.02 9.56
CA LEU A 157 11.83 3.81 9.90
C LEU A 157 11.70 2.69 10.94
N LEU A 158 10.71 2.82 11.81
CA LEU A 158 10.40 1.82 12.83
C LEU A 158 10.28 0.42 12.19
N GLY A 159 11.03 -0.54 12.73
CA GLY A 159 11.04 -1.92 12.25
C GLY A 159 12.02 -2.20 11.11
N MET A 160 12.69 -1.21 10.53
CA MET A 160 13.70 -1.45 9.48
C MET A 160 14.94 -2.20 9.98
N ASP A 161 15.20 -2.22 11.29
CA ASP A 161 16.25 -3.03 11.91
C ASP A 161 15.81 -4.48 12.14
N ASP A 162 14.50 -4.75 12.10
CA ASP A 162 13.92 -6.07 12.31
C ASP A 162 13.78 -6.81 10.98
N GLN A 163 14.73 -7.69 10.70
CA GLN A 163 14.75 -8.50 9.49
C GLN A 163 13.50 -9.38 9.33
N LYS A 164 12.92 -9.89 10.43
CA LYS A 164 11.73 -10.76 10.34
C LYS A 164 10.51 -9.97 9.93
N PHE A 165 10.35 -8.77 10.50
CA PHE A 165 9.31 -7.85 10.08
C PHE A 165 9.44 -7.48 8.61
N LEU A 166 10.64 -7.08 8.15
CA LEU A 166 10.85 -6.69 6.75
C LEU A 166 10.56 -7.84 5.77
N LEU A 167 11.02 -9.06 6.09
CA LEU A 167 10.75 -10.23 5.27
C LEU A 167 9.25 -10.60 5.24
N ALA A 168 8.54 -10.40 6.36
CA ALA A 168 7.11 -10.65 6.43
C ALA A 168 6.31 -9.65 5.58
N VAL A 169 6.64 -8.35 5.68
CA VAL A 169 6.03 -7.31 4.84
C VAL A 169 6.34 -7.57 3.36
N ALA A 170 7.59 -7.89 3.02
CA ALA A 170 8.00 -8.20 1.65
C ALA A 170 7.23 -9.41 1.10
N ARG A 171 7.07 -10.48 1.89
CA ARG A 171 6.31 -11.66 1.49
C ARG A 171 4.87 -11.28 1.11
N VAL A 172 4.18 -10.57 2.00
CA VAL A 172 2.78 -10.22 1.77
C VAL A 172 2.62 -9.27 0.57
N VAL A 173 3.52 -8.30 0.42
CA VAL A 173 3.52 -7.42 -0.77
C VAL A 173 3.71 -8.21 -2.05
N CYS A 174 4.63 -9.18 -2.08
CA CYS A 174 4.85 -9.99 -3.27
C CYS A 174 3.73 -11.03 -3.52
N GLU A 175 2.97 -11.44 -2.48
CA GLU A 175 1.73 -12.20 -2.62
C GLU A 175 0.57 -11.34 -3.16
N ALA A 176 0.55 -10.04 -2.84
CA ALA A 176 -0.51 -9.11 -3.26
C ALA A 176 -0.28 -8.47 -4.65
N LEU A 177 0.98 -8.27 -5.04
CA LEU A 177 1.39 -7.54 -6.25
C LEU A 177 2.18 -8.42 -7.20
N THR A 178 1.98 -8.20 -8.50
CA THR A 178 2.56 -9.07 -9.56
C THR A 178 3.90 -8.56 -10.05
N TYR A 179 4.03 -7.25 -10.31
CA TYR A 179 5.21 -6.69 -10.97
C TYR A 179 6.25 -6.19 -9.96
N GLU A 180 7.54 -6.33 -10.28
CA GLU A 180 8.64 -5.96 -9.36
C GLU A 180 8.64 -4.47 -8.99
N ALA A 181 8.42 -3.58 -9.96
CA ALA A 181 8.31 -2.15 -9.68
C ALA A 181 7.15 -1.84 -8.72
N GLU A 182 5.99 -2.49 -8.92
CA GLU A 182 4.84 -2.35 -8.03
C GLU A 182 5.13 -2.90 -6.63
N ARG A 183 5.80 -4.05 -6.52
CA ARG A 183 6.25 -4.65 -5.26
C ARG A 183 7.17 -3.70 -4.51
N PHE A 184 8.16 -3.13 -5.19
CA PHE A 184 9.07 -2.18 -4.59
C PHE A 184 8.35 -0.95 -4.02
N TRP A 185 7.54 -0.27 -4.85
CA TRP A 185 6.84 0.93 -4.39
C TRP A 185 5.76 0.64 -3.33
N GLY A 186 5.06 -0.49 -3.47
CA GLY A 186 4.09 -0.96 -2.48
C GLY A 186 4.76 -1.26 -1.13
N PHE A 187 5.92 -1.92 -1.15
CA PHE A 187 6.73 -2.21 0.03
C PHE A 187 7.18 -0.92 0.72
N THR A 188 7.78 0.02 -0.01
CA THR A 188 8.21 1.32 0.53
C THR A 188 7.06 2.06 1.21
N ARG A 189 5.92 2.20 0.52
CA ARG A 189 4.75 2.92 1.05
C ARG A 189 4.12 2.25 2.26
N LEU A 190 4.17 0.92 2.31
CA LEU A 190 3.65 0.17 3.45
C LEU A 190 4.52 0.31 4.69
N LEU A 191 5.84 0.34 4.53
CA LEU A 191 6.77 0.62 5.63
C LEU A 191 6.59 2.03 6.19
N GLU A 192 6.44 3.04 5.32
CA GLU A 192 6.12 4.42 5.72
C GLU A 192 4.77 4.49 6.47
N LEU A 193 3.76 3.76 5.99
CA LEU A 193 2.46 3.69 6.65
C LEU A 193 2.58 3.08 8.05
N PHE A 194 3.33 1.99 8.19
CA PHE A 194 3.48 1.27 9.45
C PHE A 194 4.34 2.01 10.46
N HIS A 195 5.37 2.73 10.00
CA HIS A 195 6.20 3.58 10.84
C HIS A 195 5.37 4.56 11.67
N ASP A 196 4.41 5.23 11.03
CA ASP A 196 3.58 6.26 11.69
C ASP A 196 2.26 5.71 12.26
N GLY A 197 1.90 4.46 11.92
CA GLY A 197 0.51 4.02 11.96
C GLY A 197 0.22 2.87 12.92
N LEU A 198 1.15 1.92 13.11
CA LEU A 198 0.84 0.65 13.79
C LEU A 198 0.46 0.84 15.26
N GLU A 199 1.15 1.74 15.97
CA GLU A 199 0.88 2.03 17.39
C GLU A 199 -0.50 2.67 17.62
N LEU A 200 -1.15 3.13 16.55
CA LEU A 200 -2.40 3.87 16.60
C LEU A 200 -3.63 2.97 16.43
N VAL A 201 -3.42 1.73 15.96
CA VAL A 201 -4.47 0.74 15.78
C VAL A 201 -4.92 0.21 17.15
N ASP A 202 -6.22 0.00 17.34
CA ASP A 202 -6.78 -0.58 18.57
C ASP A 202 -7.43 -1.94 18.28
N PRO A 203 -6.98 -3.06 18.90
CA PRO A 203 -5.85 -3.14 19.82
C PRO A 203 -4.51 -2.83 19.15
N VAL A 204 -3.55 -2.36 19.95
CA VAL A 204 -2.20 -2.00 19.51
C VAL A 204 -1.55 -3.19 18.81
N VAL A 205 -1.06 -2.95 17.59
CA VAL A 205 -0.39 -3.95 16.76
C VAL A 205 1.11 -3.79 16.91
N THR A 206 1.78 -4.82 17.43
CA THR A 206 3.25 -4.86 17.55
C THR A 206 3.90 -5.43 16.29
N LEU A 207 5.17 -5.13 16.01
CA LEU A 207 5.86 -5.71 14.85
C LEU A 207 5.86 -7.25 14.85
N THR A 208 5.94 -7.88 16.02
CA THR A 208 5.96 -9.34 16.16
C THR A 208 4.67 -10.02 15.71
N THR A 209 3.53 -9.32 15.74
CA THR A 209 2.27 -9.89 15.25
C THR A 209 2.24 -10.04 13.74
N LEU A 210 3.20 -9.42 13.02
CA LEU A 210 3.28 -9.42 11.57
C LEU A 210 4.19 -10.52 10.99
N TYR A 211 5.00 -11.20 11.80
CA TYR A 211 6.07 -12.09 11.30
C TYR A 211 5.56 -13.24 10.41
N ASP A 212 4.48 -13.91 10.82
CA ASP A 212 3.97 -15.12 10.15
C ASP A 212 2.49 -14.99 9.75
N THR A 213 2.03 -13.76 9.57
CA THR A 213 0.63 -13.43 9.32
C THR A 213 0.20 -13.81 7.91
N GLN A 214 -0.96 -14.44 7.73
CA GLN A 214 -1.46 -14.72 6.39
C GLN A 214 -1.80 -13.41 5.65
N LEU A 215 -1.80 -13.42 4.32
CA LEU A 215 -2.14 -12.24 3.51
C LEU A 215 -3.45 -11.58 3.94
N THR A 216 -4.49 -12.36 4.26
CA THR A 216 -5.79 -11.83 4.68
C THR A 216 -5.73 -11.08 6.01
N ASP A 217 -5.06 -11.65 7.01
CA ASP A 217 -4.99 -11.03 8.35
C ASP A 217 -4.06 -9.82 8.31
N PHE A 218 -3.00 -9.88 7.49
CA PHE A 218 -2.11 -8.75 7.26
C PHE A 218 -2.85 -7.62 6.51
N GLU A 219 -3.66 -7.97 5.50
CA GLU A 219 -4.49 -7.02 4.77
C GLU A 219 -5.47 -6.30 5.72
N GLU A 220 -6.07 -7.00 6.68
CA GLU A 220 -6.91 -6.37 7.71
C GLU A 220 -6.13 -5.33 8.54
N ILE A 221 -4.93 -5.68 9.02
CA ILE A 221 -4.07 -4.76 9.78
C ILE A 221 -3.68 -3.56 8.92
N PHE A 222 -3.29 -3.78 7.67
CA PHE A 222 -2.98 -2.73 6.71
C PHE A 222 -4.15 -1.75 6.54
N LEU A 223 -5.36 -2.26 6.30
CA LEU A 223 -6.56 -1.44 6.10
C LEU A 223 -6.92 -0.66 7.37
N ARG A 224 -6.84 -1.29 8.54
CA ARG A 224 -7.12 -0.62 9.83
C ARG A 224 -6.10 0.47 10.13
N THR A 225 -4.82 0.22 9.86
CA THR A 225 -3.75 1.23 10.00
C THR A 225 -4.01 2.44 9.11
N LEU A 226 -4.39 2.20 7.84
CA LEU A 226 -4.71 3.25 6.89
C LEU A 226 -5.93 4.07 7.32
N ASP A 227 -6.98 3.42 7.84
CA ASP A 227 -8.18 4.10 8.31
C ASP A 227 -7.90 4.99 9.53
N VAL A 228 -7.11 4.52 10.47
CA VAL A 228 -6.70 5.33 11.63
C VAL A 228 -5.87 6.55 11.18
N LYS A 229 -4.88 6.35 10.29
CA LYS A 229 -4.06 7.45 9.75
C LYS A 229 -4.95 8.49 9.04
N ARG A 230 -5.90 8.04 8.23
CA ARG A 230 -6.88 8.90 7.55
C ARG A 230 -7.73 9.71 8.53
N ARG A 231 -8.36 9.06 9.52
CA ARG A 231 -9.23 9.73 10.50
C ARG A 231 -8.48 10.83 11.26
N ARG A 232 -7.21 10.60 11.60
CA ARG A 232 -6.35 11.61 12.26
C ARG A 232 -6.03 12.80 11.37
N LEU A 233 -5.72 12.57 10.10
CA LEU A 233 -5.51 13.66 9.14
C LEU A 233 -6.77 14.52 8.99
N THR A 234 -7.94 13.90 8.88
CA THR A 234 -9.22 14.63 8.81
C THR A 234 -9.50 15.43 10.09
N ALA A 235 -9.25 14.85 11.27
CA ALA A 235 -9.43 15.54 12.55
C ALA A 235 -8.49 16.74 12.72
N THR A 236 -7.24 16.61 12.26
CA THR A 236 -6.24 17.68 12.35
C THR A 236 -6.61 18.85 11.43
N LEU A 237 -7.05 18.57 10.21
CA LEU A 237 -7.51 19.60 9.27
C LEU A 237 -8.75 20.35 9.78
N THR A 238 -9.70 19.64 10.41
CA THR A 238 -10.89 20.28 11.00
C THR A 238 -10.53 21.19 12.17
N LEU A 239 -9.55 20.82 12.99
CA LEU A 239 -9.07 21.68 14.08
C LEU A 239 -8.39 22.95 13.56
N HIS A 240 -7.60 22.87 12.49
CA HIS A 240 -6.97 24.06 11.90
C HIS A 240 -8.00 25.02 11.28
N LEU A 241 -9.03 24.49 10.61
CA LEU A 241 -10.14 25.30 10.08
C LEU A 241 -10.96 25.99 11.17
N LEU A 242 -11.22 25.29 12.29
CA LEU A 242 -11.92 25.89 13.43
C LEU A 242 -11.07 26.96 14.13
N LYS A 243 -9.74 26.79 14.18
CA LYS A 243 -8.83 27.76 14.78
C LYS A 243 -8.66 29.01 13.91
N SER A 244 -8.59 28.88 12.57
CA SER A 244 -8.50 30.05 11.69
C SER A 244 -9.80 30.86 11.64
N GLY A 245 -10.96 30.22 11.81
CA GLY A 245 -12.24 30.93 11.90
C GLY A 245 -12.39 31.80 13.15
N HIS A 246 -11.70 31.45 14.25
CA HIS A 246 -11.79 32.20 15.50
C HIS A 246 -10.91 33.47 15.53
N ASP A 247 -9.81 33.50 14.75
CA ASP A 247 -8.91 34.65 14.67
C ASP A 247 -9.46 35.75 13.74
N GLU A 248 -10.31 35.43 12.77
CA GLU A 248 -10.94 36.45 11.90
C GLU A 248 -12.08 37.22 12.60
N GLU A 249 -12.70 36.66 13.64
CA GLU A 249 -13.83 37.29 14.33
C GLU A 249 -13.39 38.33 15.39
N TYR A 250 -12.13 38.25 15.85
CA TYR A 250 -11.53 39.26 16.74
C TYR A 250 -10.91 40.45 16.01
N GLY A 251 -10.67 40.36 14.69
CA GLY A 251 -10.07 41.44 13.88
C GLY A 251 -11.06 42.44 13.27
N ARG A 252 -12.37 42.19 13.32
CA ARG A 252 -13.43 43.09 12.76
C ARG A 252 -14.12 43.99 13.78
N ARG A 253 -13.63 44.02 15.02
CA ARG A 253 -14.08 44.96 16.06
C ARG A 253 -12.91 45.80 16.57
N MET A 254 -12.26 46.54 15.66
CA MET A 254 -11.53 47.76 15.98
C MET A 254 -11.75 48.79 14.88
#